data_AF-A0A2U1VER3-F1
#
_entry.id   AF-A0A2U1VER3-F1
#
_cell.length_a   1.000
_cell.length_b   1.000
_cell.length_c   1.000
_cell.angle_alpha   90.00
_cell.angle_beta   90.00
_cell.angle_gamma   90.00
#
_symmetry.space_group_name_H-M   'P 1'
#
loop_
_entity.id
_entity.type
_entity.pdbx_description
1 polymer ?
#
loop_
_entity_poly.entity_id
_entity_poly.type
_entity_poly.pdbx_seq_one_letter_code
_entity_poly.pdbx_strand_id
1 'polypeptide(L)'
;MTTFDDREKAFETKFQHDEDLLFRIRARRDRLAGEWAADLMGLSGADAEAYARQIVDTDITTAGPHDIREKLCSDLHARGVDISDHRVEKQMAHFLDMARDQITTG
;
A
#
# COMPACT_ATOMS: atom_id res chain seq x y z
N MET A 1 25.17 -33.84 -4.50
CA MET A 1 24.28 -32.69 -4.72
C MET A 1 23.21 -33.14 -5.68
N THR A 2 21.99 -33.24 -5.20
CA THR A 2 20.88 -33.90 -5.90
C THR A 2 19.94 -32.85 -6.47
N THR A 3 19.28 -33.19 -7.58
CA THR A 3 18.29 -32.36 -8.28
C THR A 3 17.11 -31.89 -7.40
N PHE A 4 16.96 -32.43 -6.19
CA PHE A 4 15.94 -32.04 -5.22
C PHE A 4 16.34 -30.77 -4.44
N ASP A 5 17.61 -30.63 -4.04
CA ASP A 5 18.16 -29.43 -3.40
C ASP A 5 18.01 -28.18 -4.30
N ASP A 6 18.28 -28.34 -5.60
CA ASP A 6 18.17 -27.24 -6.58
C ASP A 6 16.71 -26.80 -6.82
N ARG A 7 15.75 -27.73 -6.70
CA ARG A 7 14.32 -27.40 -6.83
C ARG A 7 13.79 -26.74 -5.58
N GLU A 8 14.15 -27.22 -4.39
CA GLU A 8 13.77 -26.62 -3.11
C GLU A 8 14.23 -25.16 -3.01
N LYS A 9 15.51 -24.90 -3.33
CA LYS A 9 16.05 -23.53 -3.38
C LYS A 9 15.37 -22.66 -4.43
N ALA A 10 15.03 -23.20 -5.60
CA ALA A 10 14.31 -22.46 -6.63
C ALA A 10 12.88 -22.09 -6.19
N PHE A 11 12.18 -22.96 -5.46
CA PHE A 11 10.86 -22.67 -4.91
C PHE A 11 10.92 -21.64 -3.77
N GLU A 12 11.88 -21.77 -2.85
CA GLU A 12 12.09 -20.81 -1.76
C GLU A 12 12.45 -19.42 -2.31
N THR A 13 13.40 -19.35 -3.26
CA THR A 13 13.82 -18.09 -3.89
C THR A 13 12.66 -17.42 -4.63
N LYS A 14 11.83 -18.20 -5.34
CA LYS A 14 10.66 -17.68 -6.04
C LYS A 14 9.61 -17.16 -5.05
N PHE A 15 9.35 -17.89 -3.98
CA PHE A 15 8.36 -17.51 -2.97
C PHE A 15 8.78 -16.21 -2.27
N GLN A 16 10.04 -16.11 -1.83
CA GLN A 16 10.59 -14.88 -1.25
C GLN A 16 10.52 -13.71 -2.23
N HIS A 17 10.84 -13.93 -3.51
CA HIS A 17 10.74 -12.89 -4.52
C HIS A 17 9.31 -12.39 -4.73
N ASP A 18 8.34 -13.32 -4.77
CA ASP A 18 6.93 -12.99 -4.93
C ASP A 18 6.39 -12.24 -3.69
N GLU A 19 6.79 -12.64 -2.48
CA GLU A 19 6.45 -11.95 -1.23
C GLU A 19 7.07 -10.54 -1.17
N ASP A 20 8.37 -10.40 -1.48
CA ASP A 20 9.07 -9.11 -1.51
C ASP A 20 8.48 -8.16 -2.56
N LEU A 21 8.07 -8.69 -3.72
CA LEU A 21 7.40 -7.91 -4.75
C LEU A 21 6.04 -7.42 -4.26
N LEU A 22 5.23 -8.31 -3.68
CA LEU A 22 3.92 -7.94 -3.13
C LEU A 22 4.04 -6.94 -1.98
N PHE A 23 5.03 -7.09 -1.11
CA PHE A 23 5.31 -6.14 -0.03
C PHE A 23 5.63 -4.75 -0.59
N ARG A 24 6.53 -4.66 -1.58
CA ARG A 24 6.88 -3.39 -2.23
C ARG A 24 5.68 -2.74 -2.92
N ILE A 25 4.84 -3.53 -3.60
CA ILE A 25 3.62 -3.05 -4.25
C ILE A 25 2.64 -2.48 -3.21
N ARG A 26 2.42 -3.18 -2.08
CA ARG A 26 1.53 -2.71 -1.02
C ARG A 26 2.03 -1.42 -0.38
N ALA A 27 3.29 -1.38 0.03
CA ALA A 27 3.90 -0.17 0.59
C ALA A 27 3.80 1.01 -0.39
N ARG A 28 3.93 0.76 -1.70
CA ARG A 28 3.78 1.79 -2.72
C ARG A 28 2.33 2.25 -2.88
N ARG A 29 1.36 1.33 -2.92
CA ARG A 29 -0.08 1.64 -2.93
C ARG A 29 -0.46 2.51 -1.74
N ASP A 30 0.01 2.14 -0.55
CA ASP A 30 -0.35 2.81 0.71
C ASP A 30 0.23 4.21 0.81
N ARG A 31 1.45 4.40 0.29
CA ARG A 31 2.04 5.72 0.13
C ARG A 31 1.21 6.61 -0.80
N LEU A 32 0.83 6.11 -1.98
CA LEU A 32 0.00 6.87 -2.94
C LEU A 32 -1.37 7.22 -2.33
N ALA A 33 -1.96 6.28 -1.60
CA ALA A 33 -3.24 6.50 -0.93
C ALA A 33 -3.16 7.54 0.18
N GLY A 34 -2.08 7.51 0.97
CA GLY A 34 -1.83 8.52 2.00
C GLY A 34 -1.55 9.91 1.41
N GLU A 35 -0.76 10.03 0.35
CA GLU A 35 -0.52 11.31 -0.35
C GLU A 35 -1.84 11.90 -0.89
N TRP A 36 -2.70 11.06 -1.46
CA TRP A 36 -4.02 11.48 -1.95
C TRP A 36 -4.98 11.92 -0.85
N ALA A 37 -5.06 11.17 0.25
CA ALA A 37 -5.91 11.55 1.36
C ALA A 37 -5.37 12.80 2.09
N ALA A 38 -4.05 12.97 2.16
CA ALA A 38 -3.44 14.20 2.66
C ALA A 38 -3.88 15.43 1.86
N ASP A 39 -3.85 15.34 0.53
CA ASP A 39 -4.32 16.41 -0.37
C ASP A 39 -5.81 16.74 -0.12
N LEU A 40 -6.66 15.71 -0.02
CA LEU A 40 -8.09 15.89 0.30
C LEU A 40 -8.33 16.54 1.67
N MET A 41 -7.46 16.26 2.64
CA MET A 41 -7.52 16.86 3.98
C MET A 41 -6.88 18.26 4.04
N GLY A 42 -6.35 18.78 2.93
CA GLY A 42 -5.66 20.06 2.86
C GLY A 42 -4.29 20.07 3.55
N LEU A 43 -3.69 18.90 3.76
CA LEU A 43 -2.32 18.78 4.26
C LEU A 43 -1.34 19.06 3.12
N SER A 44 -0.20 19.69 3.42
CA SER A 44 0.81 20.00 2.40
C SER A 44 2.22 19.90 2.97
N GLY A 45 3.20 19.79 2.06
CA GLY A 45 4.62 19.70 2.42
C GLY A 45 4.90 18.55 3.40
N ALA A 46 5.56 18.88 4.51
CA ALA A 46 5.96 17.90 5.51
C ALA A 46 4.77 17.16 6.16
N ASP A 47 3.61 17.81 6.30
CA ASP A 47 2.44 17.18 6.92
C ASP A 47 1.82 16.12 6.00
N ALA A 48 1.83 16.36 4.68
CA ALA A 48 1.36 15.38 3.70
C ALA A 48 2.31 14.18 3.64
N GLU A 49 3.62 14.42 3.63
CA GLU A 49 4.62 13.35 3.66
C GLU A 49 4.56 12.52 4.95
N ALA A 50 4.36 13.18 6.10
CA ALA A 50 4.22 12.51 7.38
C ALA A 50 2.96 11.63 7.42
N TYR A 51 1.83 12.13 6.90
CA TYR A 51 0.61 11.35 6.82
C TYR A 51 0.76 10.13 5.88
N ALA A 52 1.37 10.33 4.71
CA ALA A 52 1.63 9.22 3.79
C ALA A 52 2.52 8.14 4.42
N ARG A 53 3.55 8.54 5.16
CA ARG A 53 4.41 7.61 5.91
C ARG A 53 3.65 6.87 7.00
N GLN A 54 2.79 7.58 7.75
CA GLN A 54 1.97 6.97 8.79
C GLN A 54 1.06 5.88 8.22
N ILE A 55 0.48 6.08 7.03
CA ILE A 55 -0.37 5.09 6.36
C ILE A 55 0.43 3.83 6.02
N VAL A 56 1.64 3.97 5.46
CA VAL A 56 2.55 2.86 5.18
C VAL A 56 2.95 2.13 6.48
N ASP A 57 3.33 2.86 7.51
CA ASP A 57 3.72 2.29 8.80
C ASP A 57 2.56 1.52 9.45
N THR A 58 1.32 1.99 9.26
CA THR A 58 0.11 1.32 9.76
C THR A 58 -0.11 -0.04 9.09
N ASP A 59 0.09 -0.14 7.77
CA ASP A 59 -0.03 -1.41 7.02
C ASP A 59 1.07 -2.41 7.46
N ILE A 60 2.29 -1.92 7.68
CA ILE A 60 3.45 -2.76 8.05
C ILE A 60 3.35 -3.27 9.50
N THR A 61 2.96 -2.41 10.44
CA THR A 61 3.02 -2.73 11.88
C THR A 61 1.85 -3.59 12.34
N THR A 62 0.73 -3.55 11.62
CA THR A 62 -0.48 -4.27 12.00
C THR A 62 -0.42 -5.72 11.53
N ALA A 63 -0.53 -6.66 12.47
CA ALA A 63 -0.60 -8.07 12.12
C ALA A 63 -1.94 -8.39 11.43
N GLY A 64 -1.88 -8.74 10.16
CA GLY A 64 -3.03 -9.15 9.35
C GLY A 64 -3.41 -8.12 8.29
N PRO A 65 -4.36 -8.45 7.39
CA PRO A 65 -4.84 -7.50 6.39
C PRO A 65 -5.65 -6.41 7.09
N HIS A 66 -5.00 -5.32 7.47
CA HIS A 66 -5.69 -4.11 7.89
C HIS A 66 -6.26 -3.43 6.65
N ASP A 67 -7.56 -3.13 6.65
CA ASP A 67 -8.14 -2.41 5.53
C ASP A 67 -7.76 -0.93 5.63
N ILE A 68 -6.69 -0.54 4.94
CA ILE A 68 -6.26 0.87 4.82
C ILE A 68 -7.42 1.75 4.30
N ARG A 69 -8.36 1.19 3.54
CA ARG A 69 -9.59 1.90 3.14
C ARG A 69 -10.38 2.40 4.35
N GLU A 70 -10.59 1.57 5.38
CA GLU A 70 -11.38 1.96 6.56
C GLU A 70 -10.69 3.08 7.33
N LYS A 71 -9.36 3.02 7.46
CA LYS A 71 -8.58 4.11 8.06
C LYS A 71 -8.71 5.41 7.27
N LEU A 72 -8.55 5.35 5.95
CA LEU A 72 -8.65 6.53 5.08
C LEU A 72 -10.06 7.12 5.14
N CYS A 73 -11.12 6.30 5.05
CA CYS A 73 -12.50 6.75 5.20
C CYS A 73 -12.70 7.47 6.54
N SER A 74 -12.28 6.84 7.65
CA SER A 74 -12.41 7.41 8.99
C SER A 74 -11.68 8.75 9.13
N ASP A 75 -10.42 8.83 8.67
CA ASP A 75 -9.62 10.06 8.74
C ASP A 75 -10.22 11.17 7.88
N LEU A 76 -10.69 10.86 6.67
CA LEU A 76 -11.33 11.80 5.76
C LEU A 76 -12.65 12.34 6.33
N HIS A 77 -13.50 11.46 6.87
CA HIS A 77 -14.75 11.87 7.53
C HIS A 77 -14.49 12.69 8.78
N ALA A 78 -13.49 12.34 9.58
CA ALA A 78 -13.09 13.12 10.76
C ALA A 78 -12.61 14.54 10.41
N ARG A 79 -12.11 14.74 9.18
CA ARG A 79 -11.73 16.06 8.64
C ARG A 79 -12.87 16.76 7.88
N GLY A 80 -14.06 16.17 7.83
CA GLY A 80 -15.21 16.74 7.13
C GLY A 80 -15.13 16.66 5.61
N VAL A 81 -14.28 15.79 5.06
CA VAL A 81 -14.21 15.54 3.62
C VAL A 81 -15.41 14.67 3.22
N ASP A 82 -16.30 15.22 2.39
CA ASP A 82 -17.44 14.47 1.84
C ASP A 82 -16.97 13.55 0.71
N ILE A 83 -16.69 12.30 1.07
CA ILE A 83 -16.28 11.25 0.14
C ILE A 83 -16.99 9.94 0.48
N SER A 84 -17.49 9.27 -0.55
CA SER A 84 -18.13 7.97 -0.40
C SER A 84 -17.10 6.84 -0.33
N ASP A 85 -17.41 5.81 0.44
CA ASP A 85 -16.57 4.62 0.58
C ASP A 85 -16.26 3.96 -0.78
N HIS A 86 -17.23 3.96 -1.69
CA HIS A 86 -17.07 3.43 -3.04
C HIS A 86 -16.01 4.22 -3.85
N ARG A 87 -15.91 5.53 -3.62
CA ARG A 87 -14.88 6.36 -4.28
C ARG A 87 -13.50 6.03 -3.72
N VAL A 88 -13.39 5.83 -2.41
CA VAL A 88 -12.13 5.42 -1.75
C VAL A 88 -11.71 4.04 -2.26
N GLU A 89 -12.62 3.08 -2.34
CA GLU A 89 -12.36 1.74 -2.86
C GLU A 89 -11.84 1.77 -4.31
N LYS A 90 -12.52 2.52 -5.18
CA LYS A 90 -12.09 2.69 -6.57
C LYS A 90 -10.70 3.31 -6.68
N GLN A 91 -10.42 4.30 -5.83
CA GLN A 91 -9.12 4.96 -5.80
C GLN A 91 -8.01 4.01 -5.32
N MET A 92 -8.27 3.20 -4.29
CA MET A 92 -7.35 2.17 -3.81
C MET A 92 -7.03 1.13 -4.88
N ALA A 93 -8.03 0.69 -5.65
CA ALA A 93 -7.82 -0.21 -6.78
C ALA A 93 -6.94 0.42 -7.86
N HIS A 94 -7.18 1.69 -8.19
CA HIS A 94 -6.35 2.42 -9.15
C HIS A 94 -4.89 2.55 -8.67
N PHE A 95 -4.68 2.89 -7.40
CA PHE A 95 -3.33 2.97 -6.82
C PHE A 95 -2.63 1.63 -6.76
N LEU A 96 -3.36 0.52 -6.60
CA LEU A 96 -2.77 -0.81 -6.65
C LEU A 96 -2.23 -1.13 -8.05
N ASP A 97 -2.95 -0.77 -9.11
CA ASP A 97 -2.49 -0.96 -10.49
C ASP A 97 -1.31 -0.05 -10.83
N MET A 98 -1.35 1.22 -10.39
CA MET A 98 -0.21 2.13 -10.52
C MET A 98 1.02 1.64 -9.76
N ALA A 99 0.83 1.14 -8.54
CA ALA A 99 1.91 0.61 -7.72
C ALA A 99 2.54 -0.64 -8.35
N ARG A 100 1.73 -1.53 -8.92
CA ARG A 100 2.23 -2.68 -9.69
C ARG A 100 3.13 -2.22 -10.83
N ASP A 101 2.63 -1.35 -11.69
CA ASP A 101 3.37 -0.86 -12.85
C ASP A 101 4.69 -0.19 -12.43
N GLN A 102 4.66 0.67 -11.40
CA GLN A 102 5.87 1.36 -10.93
C GLN A 102 6.93 0.43 -10.34
N ILE A 103 6.53 -0.67 -9.70
CA ILE A 103 7.47 -1.64 -9.11
C ILE A 103 7.96 -2.64 -10.16
N THR A 104 7.15 -3.01 -11.15
CA THR A 104 7.54 -3.98 -12.21
C THR A 104 8.28 -3.34 -13.37
N THR A 105 8.07 -2.06 -13.62
CA THR A 105 8.71 -1.29 -14.71
C THR A 105 9.99 -0.57 -14.23
N GLY A 106 10.29 -0.63 -12.93
CA GLY A 106 11.46 -0.01 -12.28
C GLY A 106 12.70 -0.88 -12.21
#